data_AF-A0AAU3MNL7-F1
#
_entry.id   AF-A0AAU3MNL7-F1
#
_cell.length_a   1.000
_cell.length_b   1.000
_cell.length_c   1.000
_cell.angle_alpha   90.00
_cell.angle_beta   90.00
_cell.angle_gamma   90.00
#
_symmetry.space_group_name_H-M   'P 1'
#
loop_
_entity.id
_entity.type
_entity.pdbx_description
1 polymer ?
#
loop_
_entity_poly.entity_id
_entity_poly.type
_entity_poly.pdbx_seq_one_letter_code
_entity_poly.pdbx_strand_id
1 'polypeptide(L)'
;MTFVQLIDCKTSRFDEMNQLMDTWAERTKGKRTATHSVVAKDRSDASHFIEIVEFPSYEEAMRNSNLPETDTIFREMVALCDEMPTFTDLEVVRDEQLYAGNARRFFETVATEGELPPLNDLLAEDYHDHDPGNVTDTIGLDAMRRQIEMYRGGFDIDFTIDDQITEGDRVCTRWTFKGDHNGDFMGIPASGIQVTMTGATIFRFQEDGKIVEGWWHEDRLGLMAQLGALDQLES
;
A
#
# COMPACT_ATOMS: atom_id res chain seq x y z
N MET A 1 10.24 1.30 -16.28
CA MET A 1 9.30 2.31 -15.75
C MET A 1 7.92 1.88 -16.16
N THR A 2 6.94 2.05 -15.27
CA THR A 2 5.53 1.73 -15.56
C THR A 2 5.08 2.48 -16.80
N PHE A 3 4.35 1.78 -17.65
CA PHE A 3 3.86 2.28 -18.92
C PHE A 3 2.34 2.20 -18.92
N VAL A 4 1.69 3.25 -19.43
CA VAL A 4 0.23 3.30 -19.55
C VAL A 4 -0.13 3.51 -21.01
N GLN A 5 -1.09 2.73 -21.49
CA GLN A 5 -1.73 2.98 -22.77
C GLN A 5 -3.14 3.53 -22.52
N LEU A 6 -3.45 4.68 -23.12
CA LEU A 6 -4.77 5.27 -23.13
C LEU A 6 -5.45 4.95 -24.45
N ILE A 7 -6.62 4.33 -24.39
CA ILE A 7 -7.46 3.99 -25.53
C ILE A 7 -8.72 4.85 -25.44
N ASP A 8 -8.86 5.80 -26.36
CA ASP A 8 -10.00 6.72 -26.44
C ASP A 8 -10.93 6.25 -27.55
N CYS A 9 -12.20 6.04 -27.20
CA CYS A 9 -13.19 5.50 -28.10
C CYS A 9 -14.51 6.26 -27.98
N LYS A 10 -15.20 6.41 -29.12
CA LYS A 10 -16.64 6.72 -29.13
C LYS A 10 -17.45 5.56 -29.66
N THR A 11 -18.49 5.19 -28.95
CA THR A 11 -19.48 4.18 -29.36
C THR A 11 -20.86 4.44 -28.76
N SER A 12 -21.88 4.25 -29.57
CA SER A 12 -23.27 4.10 -29.13
C SER A 12 -23.58 2.71 -28.53
N ARG A 13 -22.66 1.75 -28.66
CA ARG A 13 -22.82 0.32 -28.29
C ARG A 13 -21.92 -0.08 -27.11
N PHE A 14 -21.97 0.68 -26.02
CA PHE A 14 -21.08 0.49 -24.87
C PHE A 14 -21.21 -0.91 -24.24
N ASP A 15 -22.41 -1.45 -24.11
CA ASP A 15 -22.60 -2.76 -23.47
C ASP A 15 -21.96 -3.90 -24.29
N GLU A 16 -22.01 -3.82 -25.62
CA GLU A 16 -21.32 -4.76 -26.52
C GLU A 16 -19.80 -4.60 -26.40
N MET A 17 -19.31 -3.36 -26.30
CA MET A 17 -17.90 -3.07 -26.08
C MET A 17 -17.40 -3.64 -24.74
N ASN A 18 -18.17 -3.48 -23.67
CA ASN A 18 -17.80 -3.98 -22.35
C ASN A 18 -17.73 -5.51 -22.35
N GLN A 19 -18.69 -6.20 -22.99
CA GLN A 19 -18.66 -7.66 -23.15
C GLN A 19 -17.46 -8.13 -24.00
N LEU A 20 -17.06 -7.34 -24.99
CA LEU A 20 -15.87 -7.62 -25.78
C LEU A 20 -14.60 -7.56 -24.92
N MET A 21 -14.49 -6.57 -24.03
CA MET A 21 -13.36 -6.45 -23.09
C MET A 21 -13.32 -7.61 -22.08
N ASP A 22 -14.48 -8.03 -21.54
CA ASP A 22 -14.56 -9.22 -20.69
C ASP A 22 -14.06 -10.47 -21.42
N THR A 23 -14.43 -10.61 -22.70
CA THR A 23 -14.00 -11.72 -23.55
C THR A 23 -12.49 -11.68 -23.80
N TRP A 24 -11.91 -10.49 -24.04
CA TRP A 24 -10.48 -10.32 -24.18
C TRP A 24 -9.73 -10.70 -22.90
N ALA A 25 -10.22 -10.26 -21.74
CA ALA A 25 -9.63 -10.59 -20.45
C ALA A 25 -9.59 -12.10 -20.18
N GLU A 26 -10.63 -12.86 -20.58
CA GLU A 26 -10.59 -14.33 -20.42
C GLU A 26 -9.68 -14.99 -21.48
N ARG A 27 -9.72 -14.55 -22.74
CA ARG A 27 -8.90 -15.14 -23.83
C ARG A 27 -7.41 -14.91 -23.68
N THR A 28 -7.01 -13.79 -23.09
CA THR A 28 -5.61 -13.44 -22.85
C THR A 28 -5.10 -13.89 -21.48
N LYS A 29 -5.94 -14.55 -20.68
CA LYS A 29 -5.58 -15.04 -19.35
C LYS A 29 -4.33 -15.93 -19.39
N GLY A 30 -3.36 -15.61 -18.52
CA GLY A 30 -2.07 -16.29 -18.46
C GLY A 30 -1.08 -15.93 -19.58
N LYS A 31 -1.47 -15.05 -20.53
CA LYS A 31 -0.61 -14.54 -21.61
C LYS A 31 -0.45 -13.02 -21.58
N ARG A 32 -1.48 -12.28 -21.16
CA ARG A 32 -1.42 -10.82 -21.05
C ARG A 32 -0.39 -10.39 -20.01
N THR A 33 0.19 -9.24 -20.26
CA THR A 33 1.21 -8.61 -19.39
C THR A 33 0.65 -7.37 -18.69
N ALA A 34 -0.58 -6.96 -19.04
CA ALA A 34 -1.30 -5.88 -18.36
C ALA A 34 -1.50 -6.24 -16.88
N THR A 35 -1.13 -5.33 -16.00
CA THR A 35 -1.19 -5.50 -14.54
C THR A 35 -2.47 -4.90 -13.95
N HIS A 36 -3.01 -3.86 -14.59
CA HIS A 36 -4.18 -3.14 -14.14
C HIS A 36 -4.87 -2.48 -15.34
N SER A 37 -6.20 -2.36 -15.30
CA SER A 37 -6.98 -1.68 -16.34
C SER A 37 -8.19 -0.97 -15.75
N VAL A 38 -8.47 0.24 -16.22
CA VAL A 38 -9.65 1.01 -15.84
C VAL A 38 -10.41 1.42 -17.08
N VAL A 39 -11.69 1.07 -17.15
CA VAL A 39 -12.61 1.55 -18.20
C VAL A 39 -13.49 2.63 -17.60
N ALA A 40 -13.43 3.83 -18.15
CA ALA A 40 -14.15 5.01 -17.69
C ALA A 40 -15.09 5.52 -18.80
N LYS A 41 -16.35 5.72 -18.45
CA LYS A 41 -17.33 6.36 -19.33
C LYS A 41 -17.39 7.86 -19.05
N ASP A 42 -17.33 8.67 -20.09
CA ASP A 42 -17.47 10.12 -19.95
C ASP A 42 -18.89 10.46 -19.45
N ARG A 43 -18.94 11.24 -18.37
CA ARG A 43 -20.18 11.67 -17.74
C ARG A 43 -20.94 12.69 -18.60
N SER A 44 -20.22 13.50 -19.37
CA SER A 44 -20.77 14.57 -20.20
C SER A 44 -21.13 14.09 -21.61
N ASP A 45 -20.51 13.01 -22.06
CA ASP A 45 -20.78 12.37 -23.35
C ASP A 45 -20.93 10.86 -23.16
N ALA A 46 -22.16 10.37 -23.14
CA ALA A 46 -22.46 8.96 -22.92
C ALA A 46 -21.99 8.03 -24.05
N SER A 47 -21.53 8.56 -25.18
CA SER A 47 -20.92 7.79 -26.26
C SER A 47 -19.40 7.68 -26.13
N HIS A 48 -18.77 8.52 -25.30
CA HIS A 48 -17.33 8.56 -25.14
C HIS A 48 -16.88 7.74 -23.93
N PHE A 49 -15.85 6.94 -24.12
CA PHE A 49 -15.23 6.17 -23.04
C PHE A 49 -13.71 6.04 -23.27
N ILE A 50 -13.01 5.87 -22.17
CA ILE A 50 -11.55 5.78 -22.13
C ILE A 50 -11.21 4.49 -21.40
N GLU A 51 -10.33 3.69 -21.97
CA GLU A 51 -9.65 2.61 -21.28
C GLU A 51 -8.21 3.00 -20.99
N ILE A 52 -7.79 2.78 -19.75
CA ILE A 52 -6.42 3.03 -19.27
C ILE A 52 -5.85 1.67 -18.91
N VAL A 53 -4.81 1.23 -19.62
CA VAL A 53 -4.17 -0.07 -19.39
C VAL A 53 -2.75 0.14 -18.91
N GLU A 54 -2.42 -0.46 -17.78
CA GLU A 54 -1.10 -0.36 -17.17
C GLU A 54 -0.27 -1.62 -17.46
N PHE A 55 1.01 -1.40 -17.77
CA PHE A 55 2.00 -2.43 -18.05
C PHE A 55 3.28 -2.18 -17.24
N PRO A 56 4.04 -3.24 -16.89
CA PRO A 56 5.33 -3.08 -16.21
C PRO A 56 6.36 -2.28 -17.03
N SER A 57 6.24 -2.30 -18.35
CA SER A 57 7.09 -1.55 -19.28
C SER A 57 6.45 -1.42 -20.67
N TYR A 58 7.00 -0.53 -21.49
CA TYR A 58 6.62 -0.43 -22.91
C TYR A 58 6.84 -1.74 -23.68
N GLU A 59 7.92 -2.48 -23.41
CA GLU A 59 8.19 -3.76 -24.06
C GLU A 59 7.15 -4.83 -23.70
N GLU A 60 6.68 -4.83 -22.45
CA GLU A 60 5.57 -5.68 -22.01
C GLU A 60 4.26 -5.28 -22.71
N ALA A 61 4.00 -3.98 -22.86
CA ALA A 61 2.84 -3.48 -23.60
C ALA A 61 2.87 -3.95 -25.07
N MET A 62 4.02 -3.82 -25.75
CA MET A 62 4.15 -4.28 -27.13
C MET A 62 4.02 -5.80 -27.24
N ARG A 63 4.52 -6.58 -26.27
CA ARG A 63 4.28 -8.03 -26.25
C ARG A 63 2.80 -8.37 -26.14
N ASN A 64 2.05 -7.63 -25.32
CA ASN A 64 0.60 -7.79 -25.19
C ASN A 64 -0.15 -7.39 -26.47
N SER A 65 0.22 -6.28 -27.10
CA SER A 65 -0.40 -5.80 -28.33
C SER A 65 -0.17 -6.75 -29.51
N ASN A 66 1.00 -7.41 -29.56
CA ASN A 66 1.34 -8.37 -30.61
C ASN A 66 0.72 -9.77 -30.40
N LEU A 67 -0.13 -9.97 -29.39
CA LEU A 67 -0.86 -11.22 -29.23
C LEU A 67 -1.92 -11.36 -30.35
N PRO A 68 -2.03 -12.53 -31.02
CA PRO A 68 -3.06 -12.76 -32.04
C PRO A 68 -4.49 -12.56 -31.53
N GLU A 69 -4.72 -12.85 -30.24
CA GLU A 69 -5.98 -12.61 -29.55
C GLU A 69 -6.27 -11.12 -29.43
N THR A 70 -5.26 -10.29 -29.13
CA THR A 70 -5.38 -8.84 -29.04
C THR A 70 -5.67 -8.21 -30.40
N ASP A 71 -5.00 -8.66 -31.48
CA ASP A 71 -5.30 -8.22 -32.85
C ASP A 71 -6.74 -8.51 -33.29
N THR A 72 -7.29 -9.64 -32.84
CA THR A 72 -8.67 -10.04 -33.16
C THR A 72 -9.66 -9.15 -32.42
N ILE A 73 -9.46 -8.96 -31.12
CA ILE A 73 -10.29 -8.10 -30.29
C ILE A 73 -10.20 -6.65 -30.76
N PHE A 74 -9.02 -6.16 -31.16
CA PHE A 74 -8.86 -4.81 -31.69
C PHE A 74 -9.72 -4.57 -32.93
N ARG A 75 -9.80 -5.54 -33.86
CA ARG A 75 -10.68 -5.41 -35.04
C ARG A 75 -12.15 -5.39 -34.68
N GLU A 76 -12.56 -6.21 -33.71
CA GLU A 76 -13.93 -6.23 -33.20
C GLU A 76 -14.26 -4.90 -32.48
N MET A 77 -13.31 -4.36 -31.72
CA MET A 77 -13.42 -3.07 -31.03
C MET A 77 -13.62 -1.93 -32.02
N VAL A 78 -12.76 -1.84 -33.05
CA VAL A 78 -12.89 -0.82 -34.12
C VAL A 78 -14.24 -0.92 -34.82
N ALA A 79 -14.78 -2.13 -35.01
CA ALA A 79 -16.10 -2.31 -35.63
C ALA A 79 -17.27 -1.89 -34.72
N LEU A 80 -17.05 -1.83 -33.40
CA LEU A 80 -18.02 -1.35 -32.41
C LEU A 80 -17.97 0.17 -32.23
N CYS A 81 -16.84 0.82 -32.51
CA CYS A 81 -16.71 2.27 -32.41
C CYS A 81 -17.43 3.02 -33.55
N ASP A 82 -17.96 4.19 -33.23
CA ASP A 82 -18.58 5.12 -34.18
C ASP A 82 -17.51 5.90 -34.97
N GLU A 83 -16.32 6.05 -34.40
CA GLU A 83 -15.12 6.61 -35.03
C GLU A 83 -13.87 5.77 -34.72
N MET A 84 -12.78 6.00 -35.47
CA MET A 84 -11.54 5.25 -35.22
C MET A 84 -11.01 5.58 -33.82
N PRO A 85 -10.79 4.58 -32.95
CA PRO A 85 -10.25 4.82 -31.62
C PRO A 85 -8.82 5.37 -31.70
N THR A 86 -8.44 6.17 -30.71
CA THR A 86 -7.08 6.71 -30.60
C THR A 86 -6.31 6.03 -29.48
N PHE A 87 -5.01 5.89 -29.68
CA PHE A 87 -4.10 5.21 -28.76
C PHE A 87 -2.99 6.17 -28.39
N THR A 88 -2.81 6.41 -27.10
CA THR A 88 -1.75 7.26 -26.58
C THR A 88 -0.85 6.44 -25.66
N ASP A 89 0.42 6.38 -26.02
CA ASP A 89 1.46 5.69 -25.25
C ASP A 89 2.08 6.67 -24.25
N LEU A 90 1.99 6.36 -22.95
CA LEU A 90 2.35 7.27 -21.86
C LEU A 90 3.40 6.62 -20.93
N GLU A 91 4.46 7.37 -20.65
CA GLU A 91 5.35 7.06 -19.54
C GLU A 91 4.78 7.65 -18.24
N VAL A 92 4.64 6.81 -17.21
CA VAL A 92 4.18 7.29 -15.90
C VAL A 92 5.29 8.09 -15.25
N VAL A 93 5.08 9.40 -15.12
CA VAL A 93 6.04 10.32 -14.47
C VAL A 93 5.87 10.33 -12.95
N ARG A 94 4.63 10.18 -12.47
CA ARG A 94 4.31 10.19 -11.04
C ARG A 94 3.05 9.36 -10.77
N ASP A 95 3.11 8.52 -9.74
CA ASP A 95 1.97 7.79 -9.15
C ASP A 95 1.98 8.09 -7.64
N GLU A 96 0.96 8.82 -7.16
CA GLU A 96 0.90 9.30 -5.78
C GLU A 96 -0.05 8.45 -4.94
N GLN A 97 0.52 7.51 -4.18
CA GLN A 97 -0.21 6.74 -3.16
C GLN A 97 -0.20 7.52 -1.83
N LEU A 98 -1.07 8.53 -1.72
CA LEU A 98 -1.05 9.51 -0.61
C LEU A 98 -1.11 8.85 0.78
N TYR A 99 -1.95 7.83 0.96
CA TYR A 99 -2.03 7.10 2.23
C TYR A 99 -0.75 6.32 2.55
N ALA A 100 -0.07 5.75 1.55
CA ALA A 100 1.22 5.06 1.76
C ALA A 100 2.30 6.04 2.25
N GLY A 101 2.30 7.27 1.71
CA GLY A 101 3.15 8.36 2.18
C GLY A 101 2.90 8.70 3.65
N ASN A 102 1.64 8.81 4.06
CA ASN A 102 1.29 9.09 5.46
C ASN A 102 1.62 7.91 6.40
N ALA A 103 1.41 6.66 5.97
CA ALA A 103 1.83 5.48 6.71
C ALA A 103 3.34 5.47 6.96
N ARG A 104 4.15 5.81 5.95
CA ARG A 104 5.61 5.91 6.09
C ARG A 104 6.01 7.01 7.07
N ARG A 105 5.39 8.18 6.95
CA ARG A 105 5.63 9.32 7.84
C ARG A 105 5.32 9.00 9.30
N PHE A 106 4.37 8.12 9.58
CA PHE A 106 4.13 7.63 10.94
C PHE A 106 5.38 6.94 11.53
N PHE A 107 5.98 5.98 10.81
CA PHE A 107 7.20 5.30 11.27
C PHE A 107 8.40 6.26 11.39
N GLU A 108 8.56 7.18 10.44
CA GLU A 108 9.61 8.22 10.50
C GLU A 108 9.44 9.14 11.72
N THR A 109 8.19 9.47 12.08
CA THR A 109 7.88 10.27 13.27
C THR A 109 8.24 9.50 14.54
N VAL A 110 7.93 8.20 14.60
CA VAL A 110 8.29 7.33 15.72
C VAL A 110 9.80 7.16 15.87
N ALA A 111 10.57 7.18 14.77
CA ALA A 111 12.03 7.07 14.75
C ALA A 111 12.78 8.42 14.83
N THR A 112 12.07 9.55 14.94
CA THR A 112 12.72 10.88 14.95
C THR A 112 13.58 11.06 16.21
N GLU A 113 14.77 11.66 16.12
CA GLU A 113 15.59 11.94 17.29
C GLU A 113 14.95 12.97 18.24
N GLY A 114 15.18 12.84 19.55
CA GLY A 114 14.76 13.83 20.56
C GLY A 114 13.32 13.68 21.04
N GLU A 115 12.60 14.79 21.19
CA GLU A 115 11.19 14.76 21.64
C GLU A 115 10.27 14.28 20.52
N LEU A 116 9.31 13.40 20.86
CA LEU A 116 8.32 12.92 19.89
C LEU A 116 7.44 14.09 19.41
N PRO A 117 7.31 14.33 18.08
CA PRO A 117 6.43 15.36 17.57
C PRO A 117 4.94 15.12 17.91
N PRO A 118 4.07 16.12 17.74
CA PRO A 118 2.62 15.93 17.84
C PRO A 118 2.12 14.93 16.78
N LEU A 119 1.18 14.06 17.16
CA LEU A 119 0.67 12.99 16.29
C LEU A 119 -0.65 13.34 15.59
N ASN A 120 -1.31 14.43 16.00
CA ASN A 120 -2.64 14.86 15.55
C ASN A 120 -2.74 15.25 14.05
N ASP A 121 -1.60 15.40 13.37
CA ASP A 121 -1.53 15.60 11.92
C ASP A 121 -1.47 14.27 11.14
N LEU A 122 -1.21 13.15 11.83
CA LEU A 122 -1.07 11.81 11.25
C LEU A 122 -2.15 10.84 11.73
N LEU A 123 -2.55 10.96 12.99
CA LEU A 123 -3.53 10.10 13.65
C LEU A 123 -4.81 10.89 13.95
N ALA A 124 -5.96 10.23 13.82
CA ALA A 124 -7.24 10.74 14.28
C ALA A 124 -7.28 10.82 15.82
N GLU A 125 -8.10 11.72 16.37
CA GLU A 125 -8.22 11.91 17.82
C GLU A 125 -8.70 10.62 18.52
N ASP A 126 -9.60 9.89 17.87
CA ASP A 126 -10.18 8.62 18.28
C ASP A 126 -9.45 7.39 17.71
N TYR A 127 -8.15 7.53 17.39
CA TYR A 127 -7.33 6.43 16.86
C TYR A 127 -7.47 5.15 17.70
N HIS A 128 -7.72 4.02 17.03
CA HIS A 128 -7.90 2.71 17.67
C HIS A 128 -6.85 1.73 17.15
N ASP A 129 -5.98 1.29 18.06
CA ASP A 129 -4.87 0.40 17.77
C ASP A 129 -5.12 -1.01 18.32
N HIS A 130 -5.03 -2.00 17.44
CA HIS A 130 -5.16 -3.42 17.72
C HIS A 130 -3.78 -4.07 17.68
N ASP A 131 -3.16 -4.21 18.85
CA ASP A 131 -1.91 -4.93 19.04
C ASP A 131 -2.15 -6.17 19.90
N PRO A 132 -2.04 -7.40 19.32
CA PRO A 132 -2.17 -8.65 20.06
C PRO A 132 -1.18 -8.83 21.22
N GLY A 133 -0.09 -8.05 21.24
CA GLY A 133 0.84 -7.98 22.36
C GLY A 133 0.27 -7.24 23.58
N ASN A 134 -0.80 -6.47 23.42
CA ASN A 134 -1.44 -5.73 24.50
C ASN A 134 -2.65 -6.48 25.06
N VAL A 135 -2.90 -6.33 26.36
CA VAL A 135 -4.06 -6.96 27.03
C VAL A 135 -5.38 -6.33 26.57
N THR A 136 -5.32 -5.04 26.23
CA THR A 136 -6.43 -4.25 25.72
C THR A 136 -5.94 -3.36 24.59
N ASP A 137 -6.83 -3.07 23.66
CA ASP A 137 -6.57 -2.12 22.58
C ASP A 137 -6.15 -0.75 23.12
N THR A 138 -5.30 -0.06 22.35
CA THR A 138 -4.86 1.30 22.66
C THR A 138 -5.81 2.27 21.96
N ILE A 139 -6.51 3.11 22.73
CA ILE A 139 -7.54 4.03 22.22
C ILE A 139 -7.16 5.47 22.53
N GLY A 140 -7.13 6.29 21.49
CA GLY A 140 -6.86 7.72 21.53
C GLY A 140 -5.38 8.09 21.52
N LEU A 141 -5.10 9.34 21.13
CA LEU A 141 -3.75 9.86 20.93
C LEU A 141 -2.86 9.78 22.17
N ASP A 142 -3.40 10.07 23.35
CA ASP A 142 -2.64 10.03 24.60
C ASP A 142 -2.15 8.62 24.95
N ALA A 143 -2.99 7.61 24.69
CA ALA A 143 -2.62 6.22 24.93
C ALA A 143 -1.57 5.76 23.92
N MET A 144 -1.75 6.09 22.64
CA MET A 144 -0.78 5.80 21.60
C MET A 144 0.57 6.47 21.84
N ARG A 145 0.55 7.74 22.28
CA ARG A 145 1.76 8.49 22.62
C ARG A 145 2.57 7.81 23.72
N ARG A 146 1.91 7.37 24.80
CA ARG A 146 2.57 6.64 25.90
C ARG A 146 3.19 5.33 25.42
N GLN A 147 2.53 4.62 24.51
CA GLN A 147 3.07 3.39 23.93
C GLN A 147 4.33 3.69 23.10
N ILE A 148 4.30 4.70 22.23
CA ILE A 148 5.48 5.12 21.46
C ILE A 148 6.63 5.56 22.38
N GLU A 149 6.33 6.37 23.39
CA GLU A 149 7.32 6.84 24.36
C GLU A 149 7.92 5.70 25.19
N MET A 150 7.17 4.65 25.50
CA MET A 150 7.68 3.44 26.15
C MET A 150 8.74 2.74 25.29
N TYR A 151 8.48 2.54 24.00
CA TYR A 151 9.47 1.95 23.09
C TYR A 151 10.69 2.87 22.93
N ARG A 152 10.48 4.18 22.72
CA ARG A 152 11.58 5.18 22.61
C ARG A 152 12.38 5.34 23.89
N GLY A 153 11.79 5.02 25.04
CA GLY A 153 12.48 5.02 26.33
C GLY A 153 13.40 3.83 26.51
N GLY A 154 13.06 2.68 25.93
CA GLY A 154 13.88 1.46 25.97
C GLY A 154 14.94 1.39 24.87
N PHE A 155 14.63 1.94 23.68
CA PHE A 155 15.45 1.80 22.49
C PHE A 155 15.71 3.14 21.80
N ASP A 156 16.91 3.28 21.23
CA ASP A 156 17.12 4.22 20.12
C ASP A 156 16.60 3.56 18.84
N ILE A 157 15.54 4.08 18.23
CA ILE A 157 14.70 3.37 17.25
C ILE A 157 14.99 3.83 15.84
N ASP A 158 15.16 2.86 14.94
CA ASP A 158 15.09 3.05 13.50
C ASP A 158 14.11 2.06 12.86
N PHE A 159 13.44 2.50 11.79
CA PHE A 159 12.54 1.68 10.99
C PHE A 159 12.98 1.69 9.52
N THR A 160 13.19 0.49 8.96
CA THR A 160 13.25 0.29 7.52
C THR A 160 11.88 -0.14 7.02
N ILE A 161 11.31 0.61 6.07
CA ILE A 161 10.09 0.20 5.37
C ILE A 161 10.46 -0.73 4.22
N ASP A 162 10.14 -2.00 4.38
CA ASP A 162 10.52 -3.06 3.44
C ASP A 162 9.55 -3.16 2.25
N ASP A 163 8.26 -2.91 2.50
CA ASP A 163 7.21 -2.97 1.47
C ASP A 163 5.95 -2.20 1.90
N GLN A 164 5.16 -1.72 0.93
CA GLN A 164 3.84 -1.11 1.15
C GLN A 164 2.83 -1.53 0.09
N ILE A 165 1.66 -1.99 0.55
CA ILE A 165 0.54 -2.40 -0.31
C ILE A 165 -0.67 -1.54 0.05
N THR A 166 -1.25 -0.89 -0.95
CA THR A 166 -2.44 -0.04 -0.78
C THR A 166 -3.69 -0.69 -1.36
N GLU A 167 -4.79 -0.63 -0.63
CA GLU A 167 -6.11 -1.04 -1.12
C GLU A 167 -7.19 -0.17 -0.49
N GLY A 168 -7.86 0.64 -1.31
CA GLY A 168 -8.88 1.58 -0.84
C GLY A 168 -8.33 2.56 0.21
N ASP A 169 -8.93 2.56 1.39
CA ASP A 169 -8.54 3.37 2.54
C ASP A 169 -7.50 2.68 3.46
N ARG A 170 -6.86 1.60 3.00
CA ARG A 170 -5.92 0.82 3.81
C ARG A 170 -4.53 0.77 3.20
N VAL A 171 -3.54 0.73 4.09
CA VAL A 171 -2.13 0.51 3.75
C VAL A 171 -1.57 -0.58 4.64
N CYS A 172 -1.14 -1.69 4.05
CA CYS A 172 -0.29 -2.65 4.73
C CYS A 172 1.17 -2.24 4.56
N THR A 173 1.90 -2.07 5.65
CA THR A 173 3.32 -1.71 5.67
C THR A 173 4.11 -2.81 6.33
N ARG A 174 5.02 -3.44 5.59
CA ARG A 174 6.01 -4.37 6.16
C ARG A 174 7.27 -3.61 6.52
N TRP A 175 7.79 -3.85 7.71
CA TRP A 175 8.90 -3.09 8.25
C TRP A 175 9.86 -3.96 9.05
N THR A 176 11.08 -3.45 9.17
CA THR A 176 12.13 -3.95 10.04
C THR A 176 12.49 -2.86 11.05
N PHE A 177 12.25 -3.12 12.32
CA PHE A 177 12.68 -2.33 13.45
C PHE A 177 14.12 -2.71 13.81
N LYS A 178 14.95 -1.71 14.05
CA LYS A 178 16.24 -1.86 14.72
C LYS A 178 16.27 -0.95 15.92
N GLY A 179 16.80 -1.46 17.03
CA GLY A 179 16.92 -0.64 18.22
C GLY A 179 18.12 -0.96 19.07
N ASP A 180 18.82 0.07 19.55
CA ASP A 180 19.86 -0.10 20.56
C ASP A 180 19.21 -0.04 21.95
N HIS A 181 19.25 -1.13 22.71
CA HIS A 181 18.57 -1.26 24.00
C HIS A 181 19.34 -0.56 25.12
N ASN A 182 19.15 0.76 25.20
CA ASN A 182 19.89 1.68 26.07
C ASN A 182 19.08 2.16 27.28
N GLY A 183 17.79 1.82 27.36
CA GLY A 183 16.92 2.14 28.49
C GLY A 183 16.22 0.91 29.06
N ASP A 184 15.36 1.14 30.06
CA ASP A 184 14.48 0.09 30.57
C ASP A 184 13.33 -0.15 29.57
N PHE A 185 13.07 -1.40 29.24
CA PHE A 185 11.94 -1.78 28.43
C PHE A 185 11.09 -2.83 29.15
N MET A 186 9.88 -2.44 29.57
CA MET A 186 8.94 -3.31 30.30
C MET A 186 9.55 -3.99 31.54
N GLY A 187 10.44 -3.29 32.26
CA GLY A 187 11.14 -3.82 33.44
C GLY A 187 12.38 -4.64 33.13
N ILE A 188 12.78 -4.75 31.87
CA ILE A 188 14.06 -5.32 31.45
C ILE A 188 15.07 -4.17 31.40
N PRO A 189 16.13 -4.19 32.25
CA PRO A 189 17.15 -3.15 32.22
C PRO A 189 17.92 -3.11 30.90
N ALA A 190 18.42 -1.94 30.54
CA ALA A 190 19.27 -1.73 29.38
C ALA A 190 20.38 -2.78 29.30
N SER A 191 20.42 -3.52 28.18
CA SER A 191 21.42 -4.56 27.92
C SER A 191 22.58 -4.07 27.07
N GLY A 192 22.43 -2.91 26.41
CA GLY A 192 23.44 -2.31 25.52
C GLY A 192 23.67 -3.08 24.22
N ILE A 193 22.79 -4.02 23.89
CA ILE A 193 22.82 -4.74 22.61
C ILE A 193 21.91 -4.04 21.60
N GLN A 194 22.22 -4.24 20.32
CA GLN A 194 21.30 -3.94 19.25
C GLN A 194 20.35 -5.13 19.03
N VAL A 195 19.06 -4.85 18.91
CA VAL A 195 18.02 -5.83 18.60
C VAL A 195 17.43 -5.58 17.22
N THR A 196 16.82 -6.61 16.65
CA THR A 196 16.03 -6.49 15.41
C THR A 196 14.69 -7.16 15.60
N MET A 197 13.62 -6.52 15.12
CA MET A 197 12.27 -7.06 15.11
C MET A 197 11.63 -6.79 13.75
N THR A 198 10.97 -7.78 13.18
CA THR A 198 10.22 -7.62 11.93
C THR A 198 8.74 -7.61 12.21
N GLY A 199 7.98 -6.85 11.43
CA GLY A 199 6.54 -6.84 11.54
C GLY A 199 5.84 -6.32 10.30
N ALA A 200 4.52 -6.35 10.36
CA ALA A 200 3.64 -5.67 9.44
C ALA A 200 2.54 -4.96 10.22
N THR A 201 2.16 -3.78 9.74
CA THR A 201 0.98 -3.07 10.20
C THR A 201 -0.01 -2.89 9.06
N ILE A 202 -1.29 -2.91 9.38
CA ILE A 202 -2.33 -2.43 8.48
C ILE A 202 -2.87 -1.15 9.11
N PHE A 203 -2.83 -0.04 8.37
CA PHE A 203 -3.45 1.22 8.77
C PHE A 203 -4.69 1.49 7.92
N ARG A 204 -5.78 1.91 8.55
CA ARG A 204 -6.97 2.46 7.89
C ARG A 204 -6.99 3.97 8.01
N PHE A 205 -7.36 4.64 6.93
CA PHE A 205 -7.32 6.09 6.78
C PHE A 205 -8.72 6.70 6.67
N GLN A 206 -8.87 7.94 7.12
CA GLN A 206 -10.04 8.77 6.82
C GLN A 206 -9.82 9.59 5.54
N GLU A 207 -10.88 10.23 5.05
CA GLU A 207 -10.85 11.05 3.82
C GLU A 207 -9.81 12.19 3.88
N ASP A 208 -9.51 12.71 5.07
CA ASP A 208 -8.51 13.77 5.29
C ASP A 208 -7.05 13.25 5.34
N GLY A 209 -6.85 11.93 5.20
CA GLY A 209 -5.54 11.31 5.19
C GLY A 209 -4.97 10.94 6.55
N LYS A 210 -5.73 11.08 7.64
CA LYS A 210 -5.30 10.63 8.98
C LYS A 210 -5.58 9.15 9.18
N ILE A 211 -4.68 8.49 9.90
CA ILE A 211 -4.85 7.11 10.35
C ILE A 211 -5.85 7.09 11.49
N VAL A 212 -6.91 6.29 11.37
CA VAL A 212 -7.94 6.13 12.39
C VAL A 212 -7.89 4.76 13.07
N GLU A 213 -7.28 3.76 12.43
CA GLU A 213 -7.21 2.41 12.99
C GLU A 213 -5.95 1.69 12.54
N GLY A 214 -5.37 0.89 13.43
CA GLY A 214 -4.16 0.11 13.17
C GLY A 214 -4.26 -1.34 13.64
N TRP A 215 -3.69 -2.28 12.89
CA TRP A 215 -3.54 -3.68 13.30
C TRP A 215 -2.08 -4.08 13.21
N TRP A 216 -1.50 -4.54 14.32
CA TRP A 216 -0.08 -4.88 14.43
C TRP A 216 0.16 -6.40 14.42
N HIS A 217 1.16 -6.81 13.65
CA HIS A 217 1.67 -8.17 13.62
C HIS A 217 3.19 -8.14 13.61
N GLU A 218 3.81 -8.29 14.78
CA GLU A 218 5.27 -8.18 14.97
C GLU A 218 5.87 -9.37 15.73
N ASP A 219 7.15 -9.63 15.51
CA ASP A 219 7.91 -10.66 16.23
C ASP A 219 8.33 -10.21 17.64
N ARG A 220 7.35 -9.85 18.47
CA ARG A 220 7.57 -9.41 19.85
C ARG A 220 8.17 -10.52 20.71
N LEU A 221 7.86 -11.79 20.41
CA LEU A 221 8.49 -12.93 21.09
C LEU A 221 9.99 -13.01 20.78
N GLY A 222 10.39 -12.87 19.51
CA GLY A 222 11.78 -12.82 19.09
C GLY A 222 12.54 -11.63 19.68
N LEU A 223 11.88 -10.47 19.84
CA LEU A 223 12.45 -9.34 20.60
C LEU A 223 12.70 -9.71 22.06
N MET A 224 11.71 -10.28 22.76
CA MET A 224 11.85 -10.70 24.16
C MET A 224 12.96 -11.76 24.36
N ALA A 225 13.12 -12.67 23.39
CA ALA A 225 14.20 -13.66 23.40
C ALA A 225 15.59 -13.01 23.29
N GLN A 226 15.77 -12.03 22.40
CA GLN A 226 17.04 -11.29 22.26
C GLN A 226 17.40 -10.52 23.54
N LEU A 227 16.40 -10.07 24.29
CA LEU A 227 16.58 -9.39 25.57
C LEU A 227 16.82 -10.33 26.76
N GLY A 228 16.83 -11.65 26.55
CA GLY A 228 17.02 -12.65 27.61
C GLY A 228 15.81 -12.81 28.54
N ALA A 229 14.63 -12.31 28.16
CA ALA A 229 13.43 -12.38 29.00
C ALA A 229 12.84 -13.79 29.12
N LEU A 230 13.17 -14.68 28.17
CA LEU A 230 12.66 -16.05 28.13
C LEU A 230 13.53 -17.04 28.92
N ASP A 231 14.75 -16.67 29.29
CA ASP A 231 15.69 -17.52 30.02
C ASP A 231 15.14 -17.96 31.39
N GLN A 232 14.26 -17.15 31.99
CA GLN A 232 13.59 -17.43 33.27
C GLN A 232 12.46 -18.48 33.17
N LEU A 233 12.03 -18.83 31.95
CA LEU A 233 10.99 -19.84 31.72
C LEU A 233 11.57 -21.24 31.55
N GLU A 234 12.89 -21.34 31.35
CA GLU A 234 13.61 -22.61 31.20
C GLU A 234 14.20 -23.15 32.52
N SER A 235 14.08 -22.39 33.62
CA SER A 235 14.54 -22.75 34.98
C SER A 235 13.42 -23.25 35.88
#